data_AF-A0A0N1IFT7-F1
#
_entry.id   AF-A0A0N1IFT7-F1
#
_cell.length_a   1.000
_cell.length_b   1.000
_cell.length_c   1.000
_cell.angle_alpha   90.00
_cell.angle_beta   90.00
_cell.angle_gamma   90.00
#
_symmetry.space_group_name_H-M   'P 1'
#
loop_
_entity.id
_entity.type
_entity.pdbx_description
1 polymer ?
#
loop_
_entity_poly.entity_id
_entity_poly.type
_entity_poly.pdbx_seq_one_letter_code
_entity_poly.pdbx_strand_id
1 'polypeptide(L)'
;MKSNDRKRTGHLVINCRLHRLGVKCFTMVEVSKHLFDEKCRDVSCQLLLHPWHSSCLMSTLPAYKHSFLGSAKFYLIVHLVQNVLRGRKVLKKKELIQMGEYYMRSTILGGLISGSCVTFGCLFRWLLGKKMNYYTYMFLPNVINGVCILLEPPSRRGLIINLFSNLTIEFMLRSWERSGHLSLTTTKKTLMFMVGSAVLFYLMRLEGDKATRTPLLWLFTPEKVKRKTDNSNTICPHEDDCWKYMLKGTATYFGIGAAVSLAQVILPKITSPLKALSSIRGSHLKLALFFGSYIGIYRSVICYLCRKRKVDSALYALPAGYLAGLSFIFKPSLGFAIASLTGAFKLYSTILYEKKMLPENIPLTVILYCLCQGTLFHARFMHPDVCPSYVFKLMKSVSNGTSEQIYSNFLEILKSQT
;
A
#
# COMPACT_ATOMS: atom_id res chain seq x y z
N MET A 1 31.01 23.31 37.36
CA MET A 1 31.48 23.74 36.02
C MET A 1 32.35 22.63 35.43
N LYS A 2 32.21 22.34 34.12
CA LYS A 2 32.81 21.25 33.30
C LYS A 2 32.09 19.91 33.41
N SER A 3 31.07 19.64 32.58
CA SER A 3 31.00 19.35 31.12
C SER A 3 30.83 17.85 30.89
N ASN A 4 29.58 17.45 30.71
CA ASN A 4 29.13 16.07 30.50
C ASN A 4 29.21 15.76 29.00
N ASP A 5 30.32 15.16 28.57
CA ASP A 5 30.57 14.78 27.19
C ASP A 5 30.07 13.34 26.96
N ARG A 6 28.77 13.20 26.68
CA ARG A 6 28.14 11.90 26.45
C ARG A 6 28.27 11.53 24.98
N LYS A 7 29.38 10.86 24.64
CA LYS A 7 29.60 10.16 23.35
C LYS A 7 28.37 9.29 23.02
N ARG A 8 27.71 9.58 21.90
CA ARG A 8 26.69 8.72 21.27
C ARG A 8 27.39 7.54 20.60
N THR A 9 27.57 6.45 21.33
CA THR A 9 27.87 5.14 20.74
C THR A 9 26.58 4.55 20.15
N GLY A 10 26.60 4.23 18.85
CA GLY A 10 25.49 3.59 18.15
C GLY A 10 25.19 2.22 18.76
N HIS A 11 24.00 2.07 19.35
CA HIS A 11 23.56 0.78 19.87
C HIS A 11 23.04 -0.12 18.73
N LEU A 12 23.68 -1.28 18.59
CA LEU A 12 23.19 -2.42 17.82
C LEU A 12 21.94 -2.98 18.54
N VAL A 13 20.74 -2.57 18.12
CA VAL A 13 19.49 -3.08 18.72
C VAL A 13 19.12 -4.41 18.06
N ILE A 14 19.46 -5.53 18.71
CA ILE A 14 19.05 -6.87 18.30
C ILE A 14 17.60 -7.10 18.77
N ASN A 15 16.62 -6.95 17.88
CA ASN A 15 15.22 -7.20 18.20
C ASN A 15 14.84 -8.64 17.81
N CYS A 16 15.03 -9.57 18.74
CA CYS A 16 14.72 -10.99 18.55
C CYS A 16 13.25 -11.26 18.91
N ARG A 17 12.35 -11.30 17.92
CA ARG A 17 10.96 -11.75 18.11
C ARG A 17 10.81 -13.17 17.57
N LEU A 18 10.91 -14.16 18.45
CA LEU A 18 10.64 -15.56 18.13
C LEU A 18 9.21 -15.72 17.59
N HIS A 19 9.07 -16.01 16.30
CA HIS A 19 7.87 -16.64 15.76
C HIS A 19 8.26 -18.04 15.29
N ARG A 20 7.67 -19.06 15.93
CA ARG A 20 7.80 -20.48 15.58
C ARG A 20 7.47 -20.66 14.10
N LEU A 21 8.49 -20.87 13.27
CA LEU A 21 8.52 -21.55 11.97
C LEU A 21 9.94 -21.29 11.45
N GLY A 22 10.75 -22.34 11.27
CA GLY A 22 12.20 -22.29 11.00
C GLY A 22 12.61 -21.46 9.79
N VAL A 23 12.66 -20.13 9.97
CA VAL A 23 13.22 -19.16 9.04
C VAL A 23 14.51 -18.64 9.69
N LYS A 24 15.63 -18.75 8.98
CA LYS A 24 16.93 -18.19 9.39
C LYS A 24 16.72 -16.78 9.94
N CYS A 25 17.14 -16.57 11.19
CA CYS A 25 17.04 -15.28 11.87
C CYS A 25 18.05 -14.32 11.22
N PHE A 26 17.60 -13.51 10.25
CA PHE A 26 18.40 -12.39 9.79
C PHE A 26 18.40 -11.35 10.91
N THR A 27 19.55 -11.13 11.55
CA THR A 27 19.78 -9.95 12.40
C THR A 27 19.51 -8.71 11.56
N MET A 28 18.34 -8.10 11.75
CA MET A 28 17.96 -6.85 11.10
C MET A 28 18.59 -5.70 11.88
N VAL A 29 19.73 -5.20 11.37
CA VAL A 29 20.46 -4.08 11.96
C VAL A 29 19.93 -2.79 11.34
N GLU A 30 19.50 -1.83 12.18
CA GLU A 30 19.21 -0.48 11.70
C GLU A 30 20.52 0.22 11.32
N VAL A 31 20.52 0.85 10.15
CA VAL A 31 21.71 1.53 9.64
C VAL A 31 21.53 3.04 9.80
N SER A 32 22.26 3.60 10.77
CA SER A 32 22.31 5.06 10.91
C SER A 32 23.10 5.69 9.76
N LYS A 33 22.83 6.98 9.47
CA LYS A 33 23.61 7.74 8.48
C LYS A 33 25.11 7.68 8.76
N HIS A 34 25.51 7.84 10.02
CA HIS A 34 26.92 7.77 10.43
C HIS A 34 27.52 6.40 10.12
N LEU A 35 26.83 5.32 10.50
CA LEU A 35 27.29 3.95 10.26
C LEU A 35 27.45 3.66 8.77
N PHE A 36 26.52 4.13 7.93
CA PHE A 36 26.61 3.99 6.49
C PHE A 36 27.79 4.78 5.91
N ASP A 37 27.93 6.05 6.29
CA ASP A 37 28.98 6.93 5.77
C ASP A 37 30.38 6.47 6.25
N GLU A 38 30.48 5.79 7.40
CA GLU A 38 31.72 5.19 7.90
C GLU A 38 32.11 3.92 7.15
N LYS A 39 31.15 3.00 6.92
CA LYS A 39 31.47 1.66 6.38
C LYS A 39 31.29 1.51 4.88
N CYS A 40 30.43 2.32 4.25
CA CYS A 40 30.01 2.12 2.86
C CYS A 40 30.44 3.24 1.90
N ARG A 41 30.97 4.35 2.42
CA ARG A 41 31.22 5.56 1.61
C ARG A 41 32.24 5.37 0.50
N ASP A 42 33.34 4.69 0.81
CA ASP A 42 34.44 4.45 -0.12
C ASP A 42 34.41 3.05 -0.74
N VAL A 43 33.37 2.26 -0.44
CA VAL A 43 33.20 0.92 -0.99
C VAL A 43 32.83 0.98 -2.48
N SER A 44 33.38 0.04 -3.26
CA SER A 44 33.06 -0.08 -4.68
C SER A 44 31.58 -0.36 -4.93
N CYS A 45 31.00 0.30 -5.94
CA CYS A 45 29.62 0.04 -6.38
C CYS A 45 29.42 -1.40 -6.89
N GLN A 46 30.49 -2.09 -7.28
CA GLN A 46 30.43 -3.52 -7.60
C GLN A 46 29.91 -4.32 -6.41
N LEU A 47 30.38 -4.03 -5.19
CA LEU A 47 29.94 -4.77 -4.01
C LEU A 47 28.56 -4.31 -3.53
N LEU A 48 28.28 -3.00 -3.63
CA LEU A 48 27.07 -2.38 -3.09
C LEU A 48 25.84 -2.43 -3.99
N LEU A 49 26.01 -2.47 -5.32
CA LEU A 49 24.92 -2.33 -6.29
C LEU A 49 24.92 -3.40 -7.38
N HIS A 50 26.09 -3.87 -7.83
CA HIS A 50 26.19 -4.79 -8.98
C HIS A 50 27.25 -5.90 -8.83
N PRO A 51 27.05 -6.88 -7.93
CA PRO A 51 28.05 -7.92 -7.66
C PRO A 51 28.35 -8.87 -8.81
N TRP A 52 27.52 -8.89 -9.86
CA TRP A 52 27.66 -9.82 -10.98
C TRP A 52 28.72 -9.41 -12.01
N HIS A 53 29.13 -8.14 -12.07
CA HIS A 53 30.14 -7.70 -13.04
C HIS A 53 30.92 -6.48 -12.51
N SER A 54 32.20 -6.36 -12.86
CA SER A 54 33.10 -5.30 -12.38
C SER A 54 32.79 -3.93 -13.00
N SER A 55 32.53 -3.88 -14.30
CA SER A 55 32.18 -2.64 -15.01
C SER A 55 30.72 -2.22 -14.76
N CYS A 56 30.51 -0.93 -14.47
CA CYS A 56 29.18 -0.34 -14.24
C CYS A 56 28.25 -0.47 -15.46
N LEU A 57 28.76 -0.18 -16.66
CA LEU A 57 27.96 -0.21 -17.90
C LEU A 57 27.51 -1.63 -18.26
N MET A 58 28.42 -2.59 -18.17
CA MET A 58 28.13 -4.00 -18.45
C MET A 58 27.21 -4.62 -17.40
N SER A 59 27.25 -4.10 -16.16
CA SER A 59 26.36 -4.54 -15.09
C SER A 59 24.90 -4.14 -15.31
N THR A 60 24.65 -3.08 -16.06
CA THR A 60 23.32 -2.60 -16.38
C THR A 60 22.51 -3.65 -17.14
N LEU A 61 23.10 -4.31 -18.14
CA LEU A 61 22.36 -5.25 -18.99
C LEU A 61 21.79 -6.45 -18.20
N PRO A 62 22.56 -7.18 -17.37
CA PRO A 62 22.02 -8.19 -16.47
C PRO A 62 20.98 -7.65 -15.50
N ALA A 63 21.19 -6.45 -14.94
CA ALA A 63 20.24 -5.84 -14.00
C ALA A 63 18.87 -5.63 -14.64
N TYR A 64 18.82 -5.08 -15.86
CA TYR A 64 17.59 -4.92 -16.62
C TYR A 64 17.01 -6.27 -17.01
N LYS A 65 17.81 -7.23 -17.52
CA LYS A 65 17.33 -8.57 -17.88
C LYS A 65 16.60 -9.26 -16.72
N HIS A 66 17.21 -9.29 -15.53
CA HIS A 66 16.57 -9.86 -14.34
C HIS A 66 15.34 -9.07 -13.89
N SER A 67 15.39 -7.74 -13.97
CA SER A 67 14.26 -6.87 -13.63
C SER A 67 13.06 -7.04 -14.56
N PHE A 68 13.28 -7.16 -15.87
CA PHE A 68 12.21 -7.44 -16.83
C PHE A 68 11.62 -8.83 -16.61
N LEU A 69 12.45 -9.85 -16.37
CA LEU A 69 11.98 -11.20 -16.11
C LEU A 69 11.15 -11.29 -14.82
N GLY A 70 11.60 -10.63 -13.75
CA GLY A 70 10.87 -10.57 -12.47
C GLY A 70 9.56 -9.81 -12.61
N SER A 71 9.59 -8.64 -13.26
CA SER A 71 8.41 -7.82 -13.53
C SER A 71 7.37 -8.55 -14.37
N ALA A 72 7.79 -9.24 -15.43
CA ALA A 72 6.92 -10.05 -16.27
C ALA A 72 6.17 -11.10 -15.44
N LYS A 73 6.89 -11.89 -14.61
CA LYS A 73 6.29 -12.89 -13.72
C LYS A 73 5.31 -12.26 -12.73
N PHE A 74 5.70 -11.17 -12.09
CA PHE A 74 4.87 -10.47 -11.10
C PHE A 74 3.57 -9.96 -11.72
N TYR A 75 3.66 -9.21 -12.81
CA TYR A 75 2.48 -8.65 -13.46
C TYR A 75 1.64 -9.70 -14.16
N LEU A 76 2.22 -10.80 -14.64
CA LEU A 76 1.45 -11.91 -15.21
C LEU A 76 0.48 -12.47 -14.17
N ILE A 77 0.94 -12.75 -12.95
CA ILE A 77 0.10 -13.24 -11.86
C ILE A 77 -1.01 -12.22 -11.54
N VAL A 78 -0.67 -10.93 -11.46
CA VAL A 78 -1.66 -9.88 -11.17
C VAL A 78 -2.73 -9.79 -12.27
N HIS A 79 -2.34 -9.85 -13.54
CA HIS A 79 -3.29 -9.79 -14.66
C HIS A 79 -4.13 -11.07 -14.76
N LEU A 80 -3.57 -12.25 -14.46
CA LEU A 80 -4.33 -13.50 -14.39
C LEU A 80 -5.42 -13.43 -13.32
N VAL A 81 -5.10 -12.93 -12.13
CA VAL A 81 -6.10 -12.73 -11.07
C VAL A 81 -7.20 -11.75 -11.52
N GLN A 82 -6.82 -10.64 -12.17
CA GLN A 82 -7.79 -9.69 -12.70
C GLN A 82 -8.70 -10.30 -13.77
N ASN A 83 -8.16 -11.19 -14.62
CA ASN A 83 -8.93 -11.92 -15.63
C ASN A 83 -9.98 -12.83 -15.01
N VAL A 84 -9.59 -13.60 -13.99
CA VAL A 84 -10.51 -14.46 -13.25
C VAL A 84 -11.65 -13.65 -12.64
N LEU A 85 -11.34 -12.49 -12.06
CA LEU A 85 -12.34 -11.60 -11.46
C LEU A 85 -13.31 -10.96 -12.48
N ARG A 86 -12.86 -10.72 -13.72
CA ARG A 86 -13.70 -10.16 -14.80
C ARG A 86 -14.55 -11.20 -15.52
N GLY A 87 -14.28 -12.49 -15.30
CA GLY A 87 -15.04 -13.60 -15.86
C GLY A 87 -15.05 -13.63 -17.41
N ARG A 88 -16.15 -14.12 -17.99
CA ARG A 88 -16.27 -14.37 -19.45
C ARG A 88 -16.24 -13.10 -20.33
N LYS A 89 -16.30 -11.90 -19.76
CA LYS A 89 -16.27 -10.64 -20.52
C LYS A 89 -14.92 -10.39 -21.23
N VAL A 90 -13.83 -10.97 -20.70
CA VAL A 90 -12.44 -10.80 -21.17
C VAL A 90 -12.16 -11.45 -22.53
N LEU A 91 -13.01 -12.39 -22.98
CA LEU A 91 -12.77 -13.17 -24.21
C LEU A 91 -13.01 -12.40 -25.52
N LYS A 92 -13.36 -11.10 -25.45
CA LYS A 92 -13.48 -10.25 -26.64
C LYS A 92 -12.08 -9.84 -27.14
N LYS A 93 -11.82 -10.00 -28.44
CA LYS A 93 -10.52 -9.68 -29.09
C LYS A 93 -9.98 -8.29 -28.73
N LYS A 94 -10.85 -7.26 -28.69
CA LYS A 94 -10.48 -5.88 -28.30
C LYS A 94 -10.00 -5.78 -26.85
N GLU A 95 -10.67 -6.45 -25.93
CA GLU A 95 -10.27 -6.46 -24.52
C GLU A 95 -8.94 -7.20 -24.33
N LEU A 96 -8.75 -8.33 -25.01
CA LEU A 96 -7.51 -9.10 -24.93
C LEU A 96 -6.28 -8.30 -25.41
N ILE A 97 -6.40 -7.53 -26.50
CA ILE A 97 -5.33 -6.66 -26.99
C ILE A 97 -5.01 -5.58 -25.96
N GLN A 98 -6.03 -4.91 -25.43
CA GLN A 98 -5.85 -3.87 -24.41
C GLN A 98 -5.20 -4.44 -23.13
N MET A 99 -5.52 -5.67 -22.76
CA MET A 99 -4.89 -6.35 -21.62
C MET A 99 -3.44 -6.71 -21.89
N GLY A 100 -3.11 -7.17 -23.09
CA GLY A 100 -1.73 -7.37 -23.52
C GLY A 100 -0.92 -6.07 -23.45
N GLU A 101 -1.50 -4.96 -23.91
CA GLU A 101 -0.89 -3.63 -23.80
C GLU A 101 -0.65 -3.22 -22.34
N TYR A 102 -1.63 -3.40 -21.46
CA TYR A 102 -1.47 -3.11 -20.03
C TYR A 102 -0.42 -4.00 -19.36
N TYR A 103 -0.35 -5.27 -19.72
CA TYR A 103 0.68 -6.17 -19.24
C TYR A 103 2.08 -5.73 -19.68
N MET A 104 2.24 -5.36 -20.95
CA MET A 104 3.51 -4.87 -21.49
C MET A 104 3.94 -3.57 -20.82
N ARG A 105 3.04 -2.57 -20.72
CA ARG A 105 3.32 -1.29 -20.05
C ARG A 105 3.76 -1.49 -18.60
N SER A 106 3.07 -2.35 -17.85
CA SER A 106 3.44 -2.68 -16.46
C SER A 106 4.78 -3.41 -16.35
N THR A 107 5.02 -4.36 -17.25
CA THR A 107 6.29 -5.09 -17.29
C THR A 107 7.45 -4.14 -17.57
N ILE A 108 7.26 -3.20 -18.50
CA ILE A 108 8.24 -2.15 -18.78
C ILE A 108 8.43 -1.24 -17.57
N LEU A 109 7.36 -0.78 -16.93
CA LEU A 109 7.44 0.03 -15.71
C LEU A 109 8.31 -0.66 -14.63
N GLY A 110 7.97 -1.91 -14.27
CA GLY A 110 8.68 -2.65 -13.24
C GLY A 110 10.14 -2.89 -13.61
N GLY A 111 10.38 -3.25 -14.89
CA GLY A 111 11.72 -3.48 -15.43
C GLY A 111 12.58 -2.22 -15.38
N LEU A 112 12.01 -1.07 -15.76
CA LEU A 112 12.69 0.22 -15.73
C LEU A 112 12.98 0.68 -14.30
N ILE A 113 12.02 0.62 -13.38
CA ILE A 113 12.25 1.03 -11.98
C ILE A 113 13.35 0.18 -11.35
N SER A 114 13.22 -1.15 -11.41
CA SER A 114 14.19 -2.06 -10.78
C SER A 114 15.57 -2.00 -11.45
N GLY A 115 15.62 -2.02 -12.79
CA GLY A 115 16.89 -2.01 -13.53
C GLY A 115 17.63 -0.68 -13.41
N SER A 116 16.92 0.45 -13.51
CA SER A 116 17.53 1.78 -13.44
C SER A 116 18.06 2.15 -12.06
N CYS A 117 17.63 1.47 -10.99
CA CYS A 117 18.16 1.68 -9.65
C CYS A 117 19.69 1.48 -9.62
N VAL A 118 20.20 0.45 -10.30
CA VAL A 118 21.64 0.18 -10.41
C VAL A 118 22.33 1.26 -11.23
N THR A 119 21.76 1.61 -12.39
CA THR A 119 22.31 2.63 -13.30
C THR A 119 22.41 3.99 -12.63
N PHE A 120 21.32 4.47 -12.02
CA PHE A 120 21.29 5.76 -11.35
C PHE A 120 22.15 5.75 -10.09
N GLY A 121 22.21 4.65 -9.34
CA GLY A 121 23.13 4.51 -8.21
C GLY A 121 24.59 4.68 -8.62
N CYS A 122 25.02 4.02 -9.71
CA CYS A 122 26.37 4.19 -10.26
C CYS A 122 26.61 5.60 -10.83
N LEU A 123 25.60 6.20 -11.48
CA LEU A 123 25.68 7.56 -12.00
C LEU A 123 25.89 8.57 -10.86
N PHE A 124 25.12 8.47 -9.78
CA PHE A 124 25.30 9.37 -8.62
C PHE A 124 26.65 9.19 -7.95
N ARG A 125 27.14 7.96 -7.85
CA ARG A 125 28.50 7.72 -7.38
C ARG A 125 29.53 8.46 -8.22
N TRP A 126 29.38 8.39 -9.55
CA TRP A 126 30.29 9.07 -10.47
C TRP A 126 30.21 10.59 -10.33
N LEU A 127 29.00 11.16 -10.28
CA LEU A 127 28.76 12.59 -10.10
C LEU A 127 29.28 13.14 -8.76
N LEU A 128 29.31 12.30 -7.72
CA LEU A 128 29.76 12.68 -6.36
C LEU A 128 31.22 12.30 -6.07
N GLY A 129 32.04 12.16 -7.11
CA GLY A 129 33.48 11.93 -6.96
C GLY A 129 33.84 10.54 -6.45
N LYS A 130 33.12 9.51 -6.95
CA LYS A 130 33.30 8.08 -6.63
C LYS A 130 32.89 7.67 -5.20
N LYS A 131 32.17 8.54 -4.47
CA LYS A 131 31.70 8.30 -3.10
C LYS A 131 30.21 7.97 -3.07
N MET A 132 29.82 7.13 -2.11
CA MET A 132 28.42 6.78 -1.86
C MET A 132 27.95 7.36 -0.53
N ASN A 133 26.90 8.17 -0.55
CA ASN A 133 26.29 8.72 0.66
C ASN A 133 25.00 7.97 0.99
N TYR A 134 24.58 8.06 2.26
CA TYR A 134 23.34 7.46 2.76
C TYR A 134 22.13 7.65 1.82
N TYR A 135 21.88 8.88 1.34
CA TYR A 135 20.73 9.18 0.47
C TYR A 135 20.96 8.88 -1.02
N THR A 136 22.21 8.82 -1.47
CA THR A 136 22.51 8.63 -2.90
C THR A 136 22.58 7.16 -3.27
N TYR A 137 22.64 6.27 -2.27
CA TYR A 137 22.65 4.83 -2.45
C TYR A 137 21.31 4.29 -2.98
N MET A 138 20.21 4.52 -2.25
CA MET A 138 18.89 3.98 -2.61
C MET A 138 17.81 5.05 -2.71
N PHE A 139 17.84 6.11 -1.91
CA PHE A 139 16.78 7.12 -1.93
C PHE A 139 16.74 7.89 -3.28
N LEU A 140 17.80 8.59 -3.64
CA LEU A 140 17.82 9.46 -4.82
C LEU A 140 17.63 8.72 -6.16
N PRO A 141 18.30 7.57 -6.42
CA PRO A 141 18.02 6.74 -7.59
C PRO A 141 16.53 6.38 -7.72
N ASN A 142 15.90 6.03 -6.59
CA ASN A 142 14.53 5.56 -6.57
C ASN A 142 13.47 6.68 -6.55
N VAL A 143 13.86 7.90 -6.20
CA VAL A 143 13.03 9.10 -6.44
C VAL A 143 12.98 9.39 -7.94
N ILE A 144 14.12 9.34 -8.63
CA ILE A 144 14.20 9.75 -10.05
C ILE A 144 13.57 8.72 -10.96
N ASN A 145 13.85 7.43 -10.77
CA ASN A 145 13.18 6.39 -11.57
C ASN A 145 11.67 6.29 -11.27
N GLY A 146 11.17 6.93 -10.21
CA GLY A 146 9.74 7.03 -9.92
C GLY A 146 8.95 7.69 -11.05
N VAL A 147 9.58 8.56 -11.85
CA VAL A 147 8.98 9.21 -13.01
C VAL A 147 8.50 8.19 -14.06
N CYS A 148 9.08 6.99 -14.10
CA CYS A 148 8.63 5.92 -14.99
C CYS A 148 7.16 5.54 -14.79
N ILE A 149 6.53 5.89 -13.65
CA ILE A 149 5.09 5.68 -13.40
C ILE A 149 4.20 6.35 -14.46
N LEU A 150 4.70 7.33 -15.20
CA LEU A 150 4.00 7.96 -16.32
C LEU A 150 3.69 6.99 -17.47
N LEU A 151 4.37 5.84 -17.54
CA LEU A 151 4.06 4.78 -18.51
C LEU A 151 2.74 4.05 -18.21
N GLU A 152 2.27 4.09 -16.96
CA GLU A 152 1.00 3.50 -16.58
C GLU A 152 -0.18 4.40 -16.97
N PRO A 153 -1.30 3.81 -17.45
CA PRO A 153 -2.50 4.58 -17.74
C PRO A 153 -3.03 5.29 -16.48
N PRO A 154 -3.65 6.48 -16.62
CA PRO A 154 -4.12 7.29 -15.49
C PRO A 154 -5.02 6.53 -14.49
N SER A 155 -5.84 5.60 -14.98
CA SER A 155 -6.73 4.76 -14.17
C SER A 155 -5.98 3.87 -13.17
N ARG A 156 -4.86 3.26 -13.59
CA ARG A 156 -4.02 2.39 -12.75
C ARG A 156 -2.99 3.17 -11.96
N ARG A 157 -2.43 4.23 -12.54
CA ARG A 157 -1.49 5.14 -11.89
C ARG A 157 -2.05 5.63 -10.56
N GLY A 158 -3.29 6.12 -10.52
CA GLY A 158 -3.92 6.59 -9.28
C GLY A 158 -4.06 5.53 -8.18
N LEU A 159 -4.11 4.23 -8.53
CA LEU A 159 -4.14 3.12 -7.56
C LEU A 159 -2.74 2.79 -7.04
N ILE A 160 -1.73 2.81 -7.90
CA ILE A 160 -0.34 2.56 -7.52
C ILE A 160 0.17 3.66 -6.59
N ILE A 161 -0.10 4.93 -6.92
CA ILE A 161 0.26 6.07 -6.09
C ILE A 161 -0.35 5.94 -4.69
N ASN A 162 -1.64 5.61 -4.61
CA ASN A 162 -2.32 5.37 -3.33
C ASN A 162 -1.69 4.24 -2.51
N LEU A 163 -1.32 3.14 -3.17
CA LEU A 163 -0.70 2.00 -2.50
C LEU A 163 0.64 2.43 -1.87
N PHE A 164 1.50 3.11 -2.63
CA PHE A 164 2.79 3.59 -2.13
C PHE A 164 2.61 4.61 -1.01
N SER A 165 1.66 5.55 -1.14
CA SER A 165 1.35 6.50 -0.06
C SER A 165 0.90 5.79 1.22
N ASN A 166 0.03 4.78 1.11
CA ASN A 166 -0.40 3.99 2.27
C ASN A 166 0.76 3.27 2.95
N LEU A 167 1.66 2.67 2.16
CA LEU A 167 2.85 1.98 2.67
C LEU A 167 3.82 2.96 3.34
N THR A 168 4.00 4.16 2.78
CA THR A 168 4.84 5.22 3.38
C THR A 168 4.26 5.69 4.72
N ILE A 169 2.93 5.91 4.79
CA ILE A 169 2.28 6.27 6.06
C ILE A 169 2.42 5.14 7.08
N GLU A 170 2.31 3.87 6.65
CA GLU A 170 2.54 2.71 7.53
C GLU A 170 3.97 2.71 8.08
N PHE A 171 4.97 2.94 7.21
CA PHE A 171 6.37 3.09 7.61
C PHE A 171 6.57 4.25 8.61
N MET A 172 5.98 5.42 8.35
CA MET A 172 6.09 6.58 9.24
C MET A 172 5.47 6.29 10.62
N LEU A 173 4.27 5.71 10.67
CA LEU A 173 3.60 5.38 11.92
C LEU A 173 4.38 4.33 12.73
N ARG A 174 4.94 3.31 12.07
CA ARG A 174 5.82 2.31 12.73
C ARG A 174 7.11 2.94 13.24
N SER A 175 7.67 3.90 12.51
CA SER A 175 8.87 4.63 12.92
C SER A 175 8.61 5.52 14.15
N TRP A 176 7.44 6.16 14.21
CA TRP A 176 6.99 6.90 15.39
C TRP A 176 6.72 6.00 16.60
N GLU A 177 6.18 4.80 16.36
CA GLU A 177 6.03 3.79 17.41
C GLU A 177 7.37 3.32 17.96
N ARG A 178 8.33 3.05 17.07
CA ARG A 178 9.68 2.66 17.47
C ARG A 178 10.42 3.74 18.27
N SER A 179 10.28 5.01 17.88
CA SER A 179 10.93 6.12 18.59
C SER A 179 10.27 6.48 19.93
N GLY A 180 9.21 5.78 20.33
CA GLY A 180 8.53 5.98 21.61
C GLY A 180 7.54 7.15 21.63
N HIS A 181 7.41 7.92 20.54
CA HIS A 181 6.49 9.06 20.47
C HIS A 181 5.02 8.64 20.40
N LEU A 182 4.71 7.46 19.87
CA LEU A 182 3.34 7.02 19.63
C LEU A 182 3.14 5.52 19.85
N SER A 183 2.42 5.10 20.89
CA SER A 183 1.96 3.70 20.98
C SER A 183 0.78 3.45 20.04
N LEU A 184 0.87 2.49 19.11
CA LEU A 184 -0.23 2.14 18.20
C LEU A 184 -1.13 1.05 18.80
N THR A 185 -1.81 1.40 19.91
CA THR A 185 -2.76 0.50 20.57
C THR A 185 -3.96 0.18 19.66
N THR A 186 -4.63 -0.94 19.94
CA THR A 186 -5.86 -1.34 19.21
C THR A 186 -6.90 -0.23 19.24
N THR A 187 -7.11 0.41 20.38
CA THR A 187 -8.06 1.52 20.54
C THR A 187 -7.74 2.70 19.62
N LYS A 188 -6.47 3.11 19.54
CA LYS A 188 -6.05 4.20 18.65
C LYS A 188 -6.26 3.83 17.18
N LYS A 189 -5.95 2.60 16.77
CA LYS A 189 -6.21 2.10 15.41
C LYS A 189 -7.71 2.11 15.08
N THR A 190 -8.55 1.69 16.02
CA THR A 190 -10.01 1.74 15.89
C THR A 190 -10.50 3.17 15.76
N LEU A 191 -10.03 4.08 16.61
CA LEU A 191 -10.42 5.49 16.54
C LEU A 191 -10.01 6.13 15.20
N MET A 192 -8.79 5.87 14.73
CA MET A 192 -8.33 6.31 13.41
C MET A 192 -9.24 5.81 12.30
N PHE A 193 -9.65 4.53 12.36
CA PHE A 193 -10.58 3.96 11.39
C PHE A 193 -11.97 4.60 11.50
N MET A 194 -12.51 4.81 12.71
CA MET A 194 -13.82 5.44 12.91
C MET A 194 -13.87 6.86 12.33
N VAL A 195 -12.86 7.67 12.63
CA VAL A 195 -12.77 9.05 12.09
C VAL A 195 -12.55 9.01 10.58
N GLY A 196 -11.66 8.15 10.09
CA GLY A 196 -11.41 7.98 8.67
C GLY A 196 -12.66 7.54 7.89
N SER A 197 -13.41 6.58 8.41
CA SER A 197 -14.68 6.09 7.88
C SER A 197 -15.76 7.17 7.83
N ALA A 198 -15.90 7.95 8.90
CA ALA A 198 -16.86 9.07 8.96
C ALA A 198 -16.60 10.08 7.83
N VAL A 199 -15.36 10.56 7.73
CA VAL A 199 -14.97 11.56 6.73
C VAL A 199 -15.03 10.97 5.32
N LEU A 200 -14.53 9.74 5.13
CA LEU A 200 -14.53 9.06 3.83
C LEU A 200 -15.95 8.86 3.29
N PHE A 201 -16.88 8.37 4.12
CA PHE A 201 -18.28 8.20 3.69
C PHE A 201 -18.97 9.53 3.41
N TYR A 202 -18.75 10.54 4.24
CA TYR A 202 -19.27 11.88 3.98
C TYR A 202 -18.80 12.42 2.63
N LEU A 203 -17.50 12.37 2.36
CA LEU A 203 -16.94 12.84 1.09
C LEU A 203 -17.44 12.02 -0.11
N MET A 204 -17.57 10.69 0.02
CA MET A 204 -18.11 9.85 -1.06
C MET A 204 -19.58 10.13 -1.36
N ARG A 205 -20.38 10.51 -0.35
CA ARG A 205 -21.76 10.95 -0.57
C ARG A 205 -21.81 12.31 -1.27
N LEU A 206 -20.90 13.23 -0.94
CA LEU A 206 -20.79 14.52 -1.64
C LEU A 206 -20.34 14.34 -3.11
N GLU A 207 -19.42 13.42 -3.37
CA GLU A 207 -18.96 13.11 -4.73
C GLU A 207 -20.00 12.33 -5.55
N GLY A 208 -21.04 11.80 -4.89
CA GLY A 208 -22.02 10.88 -5.48
C GLY A 208 -22.57 11.34 -6.83
N ASP A 209 -22.73 12.64 -7.04
CA ASP A 209 -23.36 13.23 -8.23
C ASP A 209 -22.47 13.28 -9.48
N LYS A 210 -21.18 12.93 -9.39
CA LYS A 210 -20.28 12.93 -10.55
C LYS A 210 -20.56 11.77 -11.52
N ALA A 211 -20.37 12.04 -12.81
CA ALA A 211 -20.45 11.05 -13.88
C ALA A 211 -19.35 9.97 -13.75
N THR A 212 -18.16 10.37 -13.31
CA THR A 212 -17.03 9.48 -13.01
C THR A 212 -16.57 9.70 -11.58
N ARG A 213 -16.62 8.64 -10.75
CA ARG A 213 -16.14 8.70 -9.36
C ARG A 213 -14.62 8.57 -9.31
N THR A 214 -14.01 9.21 -8.32
CA THR A 214 -12.58 9.05 -8.06
C THR A 214 -12.25 7.57 -7.80
N PRO A 215 -11.27 6.97 -8.50
CA PRO A 215 -10.89 5.58 -8.28
C PRO A 215 -10.25 5.44 -6.90
N LEU A 216 -11.00 4.87 -5.96
CA LEU A 216 -10.57 4.58 -4.60
C LEU A 216 -10.41 3.07 -4.42
N LEU A 217 -9.33 2.64 -3.79
CA LEU A 217 -9.16 1.25 -3.36
C LEU A 217 -9.94 1.07 -2.04
N TRP A 218 -11.26 1.12 -2.14
CA TRP A 218 -12.15 1.02 -0.99
C TRP A 218 -13.27 0.02 -1.27
N LEU A 219 -13.66 -0.71 -0.23
CA LEU A 219 -14.50 -1.90 -0.36
C LEU A 219 -15.98 -1.60 -0.61
N PHE A 220 -16.46 -0.43 -0.17
CA PHE A 220 -17.88 -0.08 -0.22
C PHE A 220 -18.08 1.35 -0.68
N THR A 221 -18.90 1.55 -1.70
CA THR A 221 -19.32 2.88 -2.11
C THR A 221 -20.74 3.18 -1.60
N PRO A 222 -20.94 4.24 -0.80
CA PRO A 222 -22.26 4.62 -0.32
C PRO A 222 -23.12 5.14 -1.46
N GLU A 223 -24.42 5.11 -1.21
CA GLU A 223 -25.44 5.63 -2.09
C GLU A 223 -25.35 7.16 -2.18
N LYS A 224 -25.75 7.68 -3.35
CA LYS A 224 -25.81 9.12 -3.60
C LYS A 224 -26.82 9.77 -2.66
N VAL A 225 -26.66 11.08 -2.42
CA VAL A 225 -27.64 11.84 -1.65
C VAL A 225 -28.85 12.10 -2.54
N LYS A 226 -30.05 11.80 -2.03
CA LYS A 226 -31.28 12.05 -2.79
C LYS A 226 -31.55 13.56 -2.89
N ARG A 227 -31.91 14.04 -4.08
CA ARG A 227 -32.28 15.44 -4.31
C ARG A 227 -33.80 15.61 -4.26
N LYS A 228 -34.26 16.85 -3.99
CA LYS A 228 -35.69 17.20 -4.02
C LYS A 228 -36.36 16.96 -5.39
N THR A 229 -35.56 16.88 -6.46
CA THR A 229 -36.00 16.62 -7.84
C THR A 229 -36.17 15.14 -8.18
N ASP A 230 -35.82 14.21 -7.28
CA ASP A 230 -35.98 12.78 -7.52
C ASP A 230 -37.43 12.36 -7.22
N ASN A 231 -38.16 11.94 -8.26
CA ASN A 231 -39.61 11.63 -8.25
C ASN A 231 -40.05 10.43 -7.37
N SER A 232 -39.19 9.86 -6.52
CA SER A 232 -39.58 8.73 -5.66
C SER A 232 -40.18 9.21 -4.34
N ASN A 233 -41.27 8.57 -3.87
CA ASN A 233 -41.91 8.88 -2.58
C ASN A 233 -41.12 8.37 -1.35
N THR A 234 -39.95 7.76 -1.55
CA THR A 234 -39.15 7.17 -0.47
C THR A 234 -38.25 8.20 0.22
N ILE A 235 -38.25 8.25 1.54
CA ILE A 235 -37.40 9.18 2.32
C ILE A 235 -35.92 8.76 2.29
N CYS A 236 -35.65 7.47 2.18
CA CYS A 236 -34.30 6.90 2.18
C CYS A 236 -33.72 6.81 0.76
N PRO A 237 -32.38 6.76 0.59
CA PRO A 237 -31.71 6.72 -0.71
C PRO A 237 -31.80 5.35 -1.42
N HIS A 238 -32.79 4.53 -1.09
CA HIS A 238 -33.00 3.19 -1.63
C HIS A 238 -34.50 2.96 -1.89
N GLU A 239 -34.81 2.06 -2.81
CA GLU A 239 -36.19 1.72 -3.21
C GLU A 239 -36.78 0.59 -2.38
N ASP A 240 -35.97 -0.41 -2.01
CA ASP A 240 -36.39 -1.54 -1.17
C ASP A 240 -36.80 -1.11 0.25
N ASP A 241 -37.46 -2.00 1.00
CA ASP A 241 -37.66 -1.81 2.44
C ASP A 241 -36.32 -1.65 3.17
N CYS A 242 -36.24 -0.74 4.14
CA CYS A 242 -35.00 -0.47 4.89
C CYS A 242 -34.42 -1.75 5.52
N TRP A 243 -35.28 -2.64 6.03
CA TRP A 243 -34.85 -3.91 6.62
C TRP A 243 -34.20 -4.82 5.58
N LYS A 244 -34.88 -5.03 4.44
CA LYS A 244 -34.39 -5.86 3.34
C LYS A 244 -33.09 -5.30 2.76
N TYR A 245 -33.03 -3.99 2.56
CA TYR A 245 -31.85 -3.28 2.07
C TYR A 245 -30.63 -3.39 3.02
N MET A 246 -30.88 -3.27 4.33
CA MET A 246 -29.86 -3.46 5.36
C MET A 246 -29.34 -4.91 5.36
N LEU A 247 -30.24 -5.90 5.43
CA LEU A 247 -29.89 -7.33 5.48
C LEU A 247 -29.15 -7.78 4.22
N LYS A 248 -29.60 -7.32 3.04
CA LYS A 248 -28.92 -7.57 1.77
C LYS A 248 -27.49 -7.03 1.77
N GLY A 249 -27.28 -5.81 2.29
CA GLY A 249 -25.95 -5.22 2.44
C GLY A 249 -25.07 -6.05 3.35
N THR A 250 -25.53 -6.31 4.57
CA THR A 250 -24.81 -7.10 5.57
C THR A 250 -24.43 -8.47 5.03
N ALA A 251 -25.38 -9.21 4.44
CA ALA A 251 -25.15 -10.55 3.89
C ALA A 251 -24.14 -10.56 2.74
N THR A 252 -24.22 -9.59 1.83
CA THR A 252 -23.30 -9.48 0.67
C THR A 252 -21.86 -9.28 1.14
N TYR A 253 -21.62 -8.30 2.02
CA TYR A 253 -20.27 -7.96 2.48
C TYR A 253 -19.73 -8.98 3.48
N PHE A 254 -20.59 -9.61 4.27
CA PHE A 254 -20.23 -10.78 5.07
C PHE A 254 -19.76 -11.93 4.17
N GLY A 255 -20.50 -12.24 3.10
CA GLY A 255 -20.14 -13.27 2.12
C GLY A 255 -18.81 -12.99 1.44
N ILE A 256 -18.55 -11.75 1.01
CA ILE A 256 -17.26 -11.32 0.46
C ILE A 256 -16.13 -11.53 1.48
N GLY A 257 -16.33 -11.09 2.73
CA GLY A 257 -15.33 -11.27 3.78
C GLY A 257 -15.07 -12.73 4.13
N ALA A 258 -16.11 -13.57 4.11
CA ALA A 258 -15.98 -15.01 4.30
C ALA A 258 -15.21 -15.66 3.15
N ALA A 259 -15.52 -15.32 1.90
CA ALA A 259 -14.82 -15.81 0.72
C ALA A 259 -13.32 -15.48 0.75
N VAL A 260 -12.96 -14.24 1.09
CA VAL A 260 -11.54 -13.83 1.23
C VAL A 260 -10.86 -14.61 2.35
N SER A 261 -11.53 -14.80 3.48
CA SER A 261 -10.98 -15.54 4.62
C SER A 261 -10.75 -17.01 4.29
N LEU A 262 -11.70 -17.63 3.58
CA LEU A 262 -11.59 -19.00 3.08
C LEU A 262 -10.44 -19.12 2.07
N ALA A 263 -10.33 -18.19 1.11
CA ALA A 263 -9.26 -18.19 0.14
C ALA A 263 -7.89 -18.10 0.81
N GLN A 264 -7.72 -17.27 1.84
CA GLN A 264 -6.45 -17.17 2.59
C GLN A 264 -6.06 -18.47 3.31
N VAL A 265 -7.03 -19.30 3.70
CA VAL A 265 -6.78 -20.60 4.36
C VAL A 265 -6.52 -21.70 3.34
N ILE A 266 -7.24 -21.70 2.22
CA ILE A 266 -7.20 -22.77 1.21
C ILE A 266 -6.05 -22.58 0.22
N LEU A 267 -5.74 -21.34 -0.21
CA LEU A 267 -4.69 -21.04 -1.19
C LEU A 267 -3.28 -21.57 -0.81
N PRO A 268 -2.82 -21.53 0.45
CA PRO A 268 -1.54 -22.15 0.80
C PRO A 268 -1.60 -23.68 0.86
N LYS A 269 -2.79 -24.29 0.86
CA LYS A 269 -3.04 -25.73 0.99
C LYS A 269 -3.89 -26.29 -0.16
N ILE A 270 -3.67 -25.82 -1.39
CA ILE A 270 -4.50 -26.23 -2.55
C ILE A 270 -4.50 -27.74 -2.80
N THR A 271 -3.46 -28.44 -2.34
CA THR A 271 -3.30 -29.89 -2.50
C THR A 271 -4.17 -30.71 -1.54
N SER A 272 -4.77 -30.10 -0.50
CA SER A 272 -5.65 -30.79 0.46
C SER A 272 -6.80 -29.89 0.97
N PRO A 273 -7.70 -29.45 0.08
CA PRO A 273 -8.72 -28.44 0.38
C PRO A 273 -9.75 -28.91 1.42
N LEU A 274 -10.10 -30.20 1.44
CA LEU A 274 -11.09 -30.76 2.37
C LEU A 274 -10.60 -30.74 3.83
N LYS A 275 -9.31 -31.03 4.08
CA LYS A 275 -8.69 -30.89 5.41
C LYS A 275 -8.45 -29.43 5.80
N ALA A 276 -8.33 -28.52 4.82
CA ALA A 276 -8.26 -27.09 5.07
C ALA A 276 -9.62 -26.51 5.48
N LEU A 277 -10.72 -27.05 4.93
CA LEU A 277 -12.08 -26.64 5.29
C LEU A 277 -12.46 -27.05 6.72
N SER A 278 -12.09 -28.26 7.15
CA SER A 278 -12.31 -28.71 8.54
C SER A 278 -11.46 -27.96 9.56
N SER A 279 -10.43 -27.23 9.11
CA SER A 279 -9.60 -26.37 9.96
C SER A 279 -10.18 -24.96 10.17
N ILE A 280 -11.35 -24.65 9.60
CA ILE A 280 -11.97 -23.33 9.76
C ILE A 280 -12.47 -23.17 11.20
N ARG A 281 -11.88 -22.21 11.89
CA ARG A 281 -12.30 -21.74 13.22
C ARG A 281 -13.00 -20.39 13.11
N GLY A 282 -13.82 -20.04 14.12
CA GLY A 282 -14.47 -18.72 14.21
C GLY A 282 -13.48 -17.53 14.14
N SER A 283 -12.21 -17.75 14.51
CA SER A 283 -11.14 -16.75 14.34
C SER A 283 -10.90 -16.32 12.90
N HIS A 284 -11.21 -17.18 11.92
CA HIS A 284 -11.07 -16.87 10.49
C HIS A 284 -12.23 -16.04 9.96
N LEU A 285 -13.39 -16.03 10.63
CA LEU A 285 -14.55 -15.25 10.24
C LEU A 285 -14.51 -13.79 10.74
N LYS A 286 -13.47 -13.39 11.47
CA LYS A 286 -13.29 -12.01 11.96
C LYS A 286 -13.37 -10.95 10.85
N LEU A 287 -12.86 -11.27 9.65
CA LEU A 287 -12.96 -10.37 8.49
C LEU A 287 -14.39 -10.29 7.95
N ALA A 288 -15.11 -11.41 7.90
CA ALA A 288 -16.52 -11.46 7.50
C ALA A 288 -17.40 -10.66 8.47
N LEU A 289 -17.21 -10.86 9.77
CA LEU A 289 -17.88 -10.10 10.83
C LEU A 289 -17.60 -8.60 10.72
N PHE A 290 -16.34 -8.23 10.47
CA PHE A 290 -15.96 -6.84 10.24
C PHE A 290 -16.73 -6.24 9.05
N PHE A 291 -16.65 -6.82 7.86
CA PHE A 291 -17.31 -6.24 6.67
C PHE A 291 -18.83 -6.25 6.77
N GLY A 292 -19.42 -7.34 7.25
CA GLY A 292 -20.87 -7.44 7.42
C GLY A 292 -21.40 -6.39 8.40
N SER A 293 -20.83 -6.32 9.60
CA SER A 293 -21.27 -5.35 10.62
C SER A 293 -20.96 -3.90 10.23
N TYR A 294 -19.83 -3.64 9.56
CA TYR A 294 -19.46 -2.29 9.12
C TYR A 294 -20.52 -1.70 8.18
N ILE A 295 -20.97 -2.47 7.20
CA ILE A 295 -22.00 -2.01 6.26
C ILE A 295 -23.40 -2.03 6.90
N GLY A 296 -23.68 -3.04 7.73
CA GLY A 296 -24.93 -3.12 8.48
C GLY A 296 -25.17 -1.88 9.32
N ILE A 297 -24.25 -1.57 10.24
CA ILE A 297 -24.34 -0.41 11.14
C ILE A 297 -24.44 0.89 10.35
N TYR A 298 -23.62 1.07 9.31
CA TYR A 298 -23.67 2.27 8.47
C TYR A 298 -25.07 2.48 7.88
N ARG A 299 -25.64 1.45 7.24
CA ARG A 299 -26.98 1.51 6.64
C ARG A 299 -28.07 1.72 7.68
N SER A 300 -28.00 1.04 8.83
CA SER A 300 -28.96 1.21 9.93
C SER A 300 -29.00 2.67 10.42
N VAL A 301 -27.84 3.28 10.65
CA VAL A 301 -27.76 4.66 11.15
C VAL A 301 -28.24 5.66 10.10
N ILE A 302 -27.89 5.47 8.82
CA ILE A 302 -28.41 6.31 7.72
C ILE A 302 -29.93 6.21 7.64
N CYS A 303 -30.50 5.01 7.56
CA CYS A 303 -31.95 4.82 7.47
C CYS A 303 -32.67 5.39 8.69
N TYR A 304 -32.12 5.22 9.90
CA TYR A 304 -32.67 5.80 11.12
C TYR A 304 -32.69 7.34 11.06
N LEU A 305 -31.58 7.97 10.67
CA LEU A 305 -31.48 9.43 10.58
C LEU A 305 -32.39 10.00 9.48
N CYS A 306 -32.46 9.36 8.31
CA CYS A 306 -33.36 9.75 7.24
C CYS A 306 -34.83 9.66 7.66
N ARG A 307 -35.24 8.57 8.32
CA ARG A 307 -36.63 8.42 8.82
C ARG A 307 -36.96 9.43 9.91
N LYS A 308 -36.05 9.68 10.85
CA LYS A 308 -36.26 10.63 11.95
C LYS A 308 -36.36 12.07 11.46
N ARG A 309 -35.56 12.47 10.47
CA ARG A 309 -35.50 13.84 9.95
C ARG A 309 -36.36 14.06 8.70
N LYS A 310 -36.90 12.99 8.11
CA LYS A 310 -37.69 12.98 6.86
C LYS A 310 -36.99 13.59 5.64
N VAL A 311 -35.66 13.72 5.69
CA VAL A 311 -34.82 14.32 4.64
C VAL A 311 -33.52 13.55 4.58
N ASP A 312 -33.00 13.23 3.40
CA ASP A 312 -31.67 12.67 3.21
C ASP A 312 -30.59 13.76 3.14
N SER A 313 -29.45 13.54 3.80
CA SER A 313 -28.33 14.48 3.83
C SER A 313 -27.00 13.74 3.87
N ALA A 314 -26.00 14.29 3.17
CA ALA A 314 -24.62 13.82 3.23
C ALA A 314 -24.10 13.78 4.68
N LEU A 315 -24.50 14.74 5.52
CA LEU A 315 -24.02 14.89 6.90
C LEU A 315 -24.29 13.66 7.77
N TYR A 316 -25.33 12.88 7.47
CA TYR A 316 -25.63 11.66 8.23
C TYR A 316 -24.56 10.59 8.07
N ALA A 317 -23.73 10.66 7.02
CA ALA A 317 -22.60 9.76 6.85
C ALA A 317 -21.50 9.96 7.89
N LEU A 318 -21.40 11.14 8.52
CA LEU A 318 -20.43 11.39 9.59
C LEU A 318 -20.71 10.51 10.82
N PRO A 319 -21.87 10.62 11.50
CA PRO A 319 -22.17 9.74 12.64
C PRO A 319 -22.32 8.27 12.20
N ALA A 320 -22.89 7.99 11.02
CA ALA A 320 -23.03 6.62 10.53
C ALA A 320 -21.67 5.94 10.29
N GLY A 321 -20.72 6.63 9.66
CA GLY A 321 -19.37 6.11 9.42
C GLY A 321 -18.55 5.98 10.69
N TYR A 322 -18.70 6.91 11.63
CA TYR A 322 -18.05 6.84 12.94
C TYR A 322 -18.52 5.62 13.74
N LEU A 323 -19.84 5.40 13.83
CA LEU A 323 -20.43 4.25 14.53
C LEU A 323 -20.13 2.93 13.81
N ALA A 324 -20.22 2.91 12.47
CA ALA A 324 -19.83 1.75 11.69
C ALA A 324 -18.38 1.37 11.94
N GLY A 325 -17.49 2.36 12.09
CA GLY A 325 -16.08 2.15 12.40
C GLY A 325 -15.81 1.28 13.64
N LEU A 326 -16.75 1.19 14.59
CA LEU A 326 -16.64 0.29 15.76
C LEU A 326 -16.49 -1.19 15.36
N SER A 327 -17.05 -1.59 14.22
CA SER A 327 -16.88 -2.94 13.65
C SER A 327 -15.41 -3.34 13.46
N PHE A 328 -14.50 -2.37 13.39
CA PHE A 328 -13.08 -2.62 13.27
C PHE A 328 -12.48 -3.37 14.47
N ILE A 329 -13.16 -3.38 15.63
CA ILE A 329 -12.79 -4.19 16.80
C ILE A 329 -12.68 -5.69 16.46
N PHE A 330 -13.47 -6.19 15.49
CA PHE A 330 -13.40 -7.59 15.08
C PHE A 330 -12.06 -7.95 14.42
N LYS A 331 -11.49 -7.04 13.62
CA LYS A 331 -10.21 -7.26 12.91
C LYS A 331 -9.40 -5.96 12.82
N PRO A 332 -8.77 -5.53 13.94
CA PRO A 332 -7.97 -4.31 13.93
C PRO A 332 -6.75 -4.47 13.03
N SER A 333 -6.64 -3.66 11.99
CA SER A 333 -5.51 -3.67 11.06
C SER A 333 -5.07 -2.26 10.70
N LEU A 334 -3.77 -1.97 10.86
CA LEU A 334 -3.24 -0.64 10.57
C LEU A 334 -3.46 -0.25 9.10
N GLY A 335 -3.36 -1.21 8.18
CA GLY A 335 -3.59 -0.97 6.75
C GLY A 335 -5.01 -0.47 6.43
N PHE A 336 -6.05 -1.02 7.07
CA PHE A 336 -7.43 -0.55 6.88
C PHE A 336 -7.65 0.84 7.47
N ALA A 337 -7.07 1.12 8.66
CA ALA A 337 -7.11 2.46 9.26
C ALA A 337 -6.48 3.51 8.34
N ILE A 338 -5.26 3.25 7.84
CA ILE A 338 -4.57 4.13 6.90
C ILE A 338 -5.38 4.27 5.61
N ALA A 339 -5.86 3.17 5.03
CA ALA A 339 -6.62 3.22 3.79
C ALA A 339 -7.89 4.09 3.88
N SER A 340 -8.56 4.11 5.03
CA SER A 340 -9.74 4.96 5.25
C SER A 340 -9.38 6.44 5.23
N LEU A 341 -8.30 6.82 5.91
CA LEU A 341 -7.80 8.19 6.00
C LEU A 341 -7.22 8.67 4.67
N THR A 342 -6.38 7.86 4.02
CA THR A 342 -5.81 8.20 2.71
C THR A 342 -6.90 8.25 1.63
N GLY A 343 -7.93 7.39 1.73
CA GLY A 343 -9.10 7.46 0.86
C GLY A 343 -9.83 8.79 1.01
N ALA A 344 -10.07 9.22 2.25
CA ALA A 344 -10.69 10.52 2.53
C ALA A 344 -9.80 11.67 2.01
N PHE A 345 -8.50 11.63 2.30
CA PHE A 345 -7.55 12.64 1.86
C PHE A 345 -7.45 12.74 0.33
N LYS A 346 -7.42 11.61 -0.37
CA LYS A 346 -7.44 11.59 -1.84
C LYS A 346 -8.68 12.27 -2.38
N LEU A 347 -9.85 11.91 -1.84
CA LEU A 347 -11.10 12.44 -2.31
C LEU A 347 -11.20 13.95 -2.05
N TYR A 348 -10.77 14.38 -0.87
CA TYR A 348 -10.62 15.79 -0.54
C TYR A 348 -9.68 16.52 -1.51
N SER A 349 -8.51 15.92 -1.81
CA SER A 349 -7.54 16.48 -2.76
C SER A 349 -8.13 16.63 -4.15
N THR A 350 -8.90 15.65 -4.64
CA THR A 350 -9.59 15.75 -5.93
C THR A 350 -10.59 16.90 -5.95
N ILE A 351 -11.35 17.09 -4.87
CA ILE A 351 -12.27 18.23 -4.73
C ILE A 351 -11.50 19.57 -4.75
N LEU A 352 -10.30 19.63 -4.15
CA LEU A 352 -9.47 20.84 -4.14
C LEU A 352 -8.92 21.19 -5.53
N TYR A 353 -8.48 20.18 -6.30
CA TYR A 353 -8.08 20.38 -7.69
C TYR A 353 -9.22 20.94 -8.53
N GLU A 354 -10.43 20.41 -8.37
CA GLU A 354 -11.61 20.88 -9.09
C GLU A 354 -11.99 22.32 -8.73
N LYS A 355 -11.81 22.70 -7.47
CA LYS A 355 -12.01 24.08 -7.02
C LYS A 355 -10.88 25.04 -7.43
N LYS A 356 -9.91 24.57 -8.23
CA LYS A 356 -8.73 25.32 -8.68
C LYS A 356 -7.93 25.95 -7.53
N MET A 357 -8.02 25.34 -6.35
CA MET A 357 -7.26 25.78 -5.16
C MET A 357 -5.82 25.25 -5.19
N LEU A 358 -5.55 24.21 -5.98
CA LEU A 358 -4.22 23.63 -6.18
C LEU A 358 -3.72 23.94 -7.60
N PRO A 359 -2.41 24.20 -7.78
CA PRO A 359 -1.83 24.50 -9.08
C PRO A 359 -1.91 23.29 -10.01
N GLU A 360 -2.54 23.45 -11.18
CA GLU A 360 -2.67 22.40 -12.21
C GLU A 360 -1.34 22.12 -12.93
N ASN A 361 -0.42 23.09 -12.96
CA ASN A 361 0.83 23.02 -13.70
C ASN A 361 1.88 22.08 -13.07
N ILE A 362 1.70 21.69 -11.80
CA ILE A 362 2.66 20.86 -11.08
C ILE A 362 2.07 19.45 -10.90
N PRO A 363 2.74 18.38 -11.38
CA PRO A 363 2.26 17.00 -11.23
C PRO A 363 2.50 16.49 -9.80
N LEU A 364 1.86 17.11 -8.80
CA LEU A 364 2.07 16.84 -7.37
C LEU A 364 1.88 15.36 -7.01
N THR A 365 0.92 14.68 -7.64
CA THR A 365 0.68 13.24 -7.40
C THR A 365 1.85 12.36 -7.85
N VAL A 366 2.51 12.73 -8.96
CA VAL A 366 3.70 12.03 -9.46
C VAL A 366 4.90 12.33 -8.56
N ILE A 367 5.08 13.59 -8.15
CA ILE A 367 6.15 13.97 -7.21
C ILE A 367 5.99 13.22 -5.89
N LEU A 368 4.77 13.17 -5.33
CA LEU A 368 4.45 12.42 -4.13
C LEU A 368 4.82 10.94 -4.29
N TYR A 369 4.48 10.34 -5.44
CA TYR A 369 4.84 8.96 -5.72
C TYR A 369 6.35 8.74 -5.74
N CYS A 370 7.09 9.60 -6.44
CA CYS A 370 8.55 9.54 -6.51
C CYS A 370 9.18 9.57 -5.09
N LEU A 371 8.71 10.48 -4.24
CA LEU A 371 9.18 10.59 -2.86
C LEU A 371 8.79 9.36 -2.02
N CYS A 372 7.55 8.86 -2.14
CA CYS A 372 7.11 7.64 -1.46
C CYS A 372 7.94 6.42 -1.88
N GLN A 373 8.17 6.25 -3.19
CA GLN A 373 8.98 5.15 -3.73
C GLN A 373 10.42 5.21 -3.21
N GLY A 374 11.08 6.37 -3.34
CA GLY A 374 12.43 6.59 -2.82
C GLY A 374 12.53 6.30 -1.33
N THR A 375 11.57 6.79 -0.54
CA THR A 375 11.52 6.55 0.92
C THR A 375 11.38 5.07 1.25
N LEU A 376 10.45 4.36 0.61
CA LEU A 376 10.19 2.94 0.91
C LEU A 376 11.35 2.04 0.50
N PHE A 377 11.95 2.28 -0.66
CA PHE A 377 13.07 1.46 -1.14
C PHE A 377 14.34 1.75 -0.34
N HIS A 378 14.54 3.00 0.08
CA HIS A 378 15.59 3.36 1.03
C HIS A 378 15.36 2.71 2.41
N ALA A 379 14.13 2.78 2.92
CA ALA A 379 13.76 2.17 4.21
C ALA A 379 13.95 0.66 4.21
N ARG A 380 13.74 -0.03 3.08
CA ARG A 380 14.01 -1.48 2.96
C ARG A 380 15.46 -1.84 3.29
N PHE A 381 16.42 -0.97 2.96
CA PHE A 381 17.84 -1.20 3.24
C PHE A 381 18.26 -0.68 4.61
N MET A 382 17.81 0.52 4.99
CA MET A 382 18.31 1.20 6.19
C MET A 382 17.50 0.93 7.45
N HIS A 383 16.18 0.77 7.31
CA HIS A 383 15.24 0.57 8.42
C HIS A 383 14.37 -0.68 8.18
N PRO A 384 14.98 -1.88 8.01
CA PRO A 384 14.27 -3.10 7.63
C PRO A 384 13.24 -3.57 8.67
N ASP A 385 13.38 -3.17 9.93
CA ASP A 385 12.53 -3.56 11.05
C ASP A 385 11.16 -2.86 11.04
N VAL A 386 11.09 -1.60 10.61
CA VAL A 386 9.85 -0.82 10.49
C VAL A 386 9.29 -0.79 9.07
N CYS A 387 10.10 -1.18 8.07
CA CYS A 387 9.68 -1.21 6.66
C CYS A 387 8.52 -2.23 6.45
N PRO A 388 7.44 -1.85 5.74
CA PRO A 388 6.32 -2.77 5.48
C PRO A 388 6.77 -4.03 4.70
N SER A 389 6.35 -5.20 5.15
CA SER A 389 6.74 -6.49 4.54
C SER A 389 6.31 -6.64 3.07
N TYR A 390 5.33 -5.85 2.61
CA TYR A 390 4.94 -5.81 1.22
C TYR A 390 6.08 -5.30 0.32
N VAL A 391 6.87 -4.32 0.77
CA VAL A 391 7.99 -3.75 0.02
C VAL A 391 9.05 -4.82 -0.25
N PHE A 392 9.38 -5.65 0.74
CA PHE A 392 10.29 -6.78 0.60
C PHE A 392 9.84 -7.75 -0.50
N LYS A 393 8.56 -8.15 -0.47
CA LYS A 393 7.99 -9.07 -1.45
C LYS A 393 7.96 -8.44 -2.85
N LEU A 394 7.55 -7.17 -2.94
CA LEU A 394 7.50 -6.44 -4.20
C LEU A 394 8.89 -6.35 -4.84
N MET A 395 9.88 -5.85 -4.10
CA MET A 395 11.25 -5.70 -4.62
C MET A 395 11.84 -7.05 -5.02
N LYS A 396 11.68 -8.09 -4.20
CA LYS A 396 12.14 -9.45 -4.52
C LYS A 396 11.49 -10.00 -5.80
N SER A 397 10.18 -9.84 -5.95
CA SER A 397 9.45 -10.34 -7.12
C SER A 397 9.82 -9.59 -8.41
N VAL A 398 9.81 -8.26 -8.37
CA VAL A 398 10.06 -7.41 -9.53
C VAL A 398 11.53 -7.50 -9.97
N SER A 399 12.47 -7.64 -9.03
CA SER A 399 13.90 -7.79 -9.35
C SER A 399 14.33 -9.24 -9.60
N ASN A 400 13.42 -10.22 -9.64
CA ASN A 400 13.74 -11.65 -9.72
C ASN A 400 14.82 -12.10 -8.69
N GLY A 401 14.74 -11.59 -7.46
CA GLY A 401 15.66 -11.93 -6.36
C GLY A 401 16.95 -11.11 -6.28
N THR A 402 17.31 -10.32 -7.31
CA THR A 402 18.55 -9.51 -7.31
C THR A 402 18.62 -8.52 -6.14
N SER A 403 17.50 -7.92 -5.73
CA SER A 403 17.44 -7.02 -4.57
C SER A 403 17.86 -7.69 -3.25
N GLU A 404 17.59 -8.98 -3.08
CA GLU A 404 18.02 -9.74 -1.89
C GLU A 404 19.52 -10.04 -1.91
N GLN A 405 20.10 -10.26 -3.09
CA GLN A 405 21.54 -10.41 -3.25
C GLN A 405 22.27 -9.11 -2.89
N ILE A 406 21.79 -7.97 -3.43
CA ILE A 406 22.34 -6.64 -3.10
C ILE A 406 22.24 -6.38 -1.59
N TYR A 407 21.10 -6.68 -0.98
CA TYR A 407 20.91 -6.51 0.47
C TYR A 407 21.81 -7.42 1.30
N SER A 408 22.03 -8.67 0.88
CA SER A 408 22.91 -9.60 1.58
C SER A 408 24.36 -9.12 1.58
N ASN A 409 24.86 -8.68 0.41
CA ASN A 409 26.20 -8.11 0.30
C ASN A 409 26.36 -6.83 1.13
N PHE A 410 25.34 -5.98 1.12
CA PHE A 410 25.31 -4.78 1.96
C PHE A 410 25.44 -5.13 3.46
N LEU A 411 24.72 -6.15 3.92
CA LEU A 411 24.85 -6.62 5.30
C LEU A 411 26.22 -7.24 5.61
N GLU A 412 26.84 -7.93 4.66
CA GLU A 412 28.18 -8.48 4.82
C GLU A 412 29.22 -7.37 4.99
N ILE A 413 29.15 -6.30 4.18
CA ILE A 413 30.03 -5.12 4.30
C ILE A 413 29.89 -4.46 5.67
N LEU A 414 28.66 -4.36 6.19
CA LEU A 414 28.42 -3.80 7.52
C LEU A 414 29.02 -4.65 8.64
N LYS A 415 29.15 -5.97 8.44
CA LYS A 415 29.70 -6.93 9.41
C LYS A 415 31.20 -7.14 9.30
N SER A 416 31.79 -7.05 8.11
CA SER A 416 33.19 -7.42 7.85
C SER A 416 34.23 -6.38 8.30
N GLN A 417 33.78 -5.22 8.79
CA GLN A 417 34.65 -4.16 9.33
C GLN A 417 34.39 -3.90 10.82
N THR A 418 34.04 -4.95 11.57
CA THR A 418 34.15 -5.03 13.03
C THR A 418 35.11 -6.15 13.34
#